data_AF-A0A3A9JLX0-F1
#
_entry.id   AF-A0A3A9JLX0-F1
#
_cell.length_a   1.000
_cell.length_b   1.000
_cell.length_c   1.000
_cell.angle_alpha   90.00
_cell.angle_beta   90.00
_cell.angle_gamma   90.00
#
_symmetry.space_group_name_H-M   'P 1'
#
loop_
_entity.id
_entity.type
_entity.pdbx_description
1 polymer ?
#
loop_
_entity_poly.entity_id
_entity_poly.type
_entity_poly.pdbx_seq_one_letter_code
_entity_poly.pdbx_strand_id
1 'polypeptide(L)'
;MVGRKYFENDKKNRVMIISQDSLAKDAGSIVFWANLFRIIRSKYDYDRFTELLDDPKVFEYNKWERAYSQIMKWKIDLEHCYITDASKVYWSDLQNRKGFNKEASKRLLEREIDFCKPDLIILLGAESLNLLFGLEYKDVVEKGEYIFIKGIPCVVSPFITGQGHTQKNYHKRLEIASKLIIEKVTN
;
A
#
# COMPACT_ATOMS: atom_id res chain seq x y z
N MET A 1 10.16 8.14 -10.76
CA MET A 1 10.22 7.52 -9.42
C MET A 1 8.99 7.96 -8.64
N VAL A 2 8.38 7.06 -7.88
CA VAL A 2 7.29 7.39 -6.95
C VAL A 2 7.86 8.25 -5.82
N GLY A 3 7.09 9.24 -5.36
CA GLY A 3 7.46 10.12 -4.24
C GLY A 3 8.58 11.13 -4.51
N ARG A 4 9.02 11.29 -5.77
CA ARG A 4 10.12 12.21 -6.13
C ARG A 4 9.89 13.65 -5.65
N LYS A 5 8.63 14.09 -5.63
CA LYS A 5 8.24 15.45 -5.23
C LYS A 5 7.50 15.49 -3.90
N TYR A 6 7.47 14.38 -3.14
CA TYR A 6 6.63 14.25 -1.96
C TYR A 6 6.84 15.38 -0.93
N PHE A 7 8.08 15.86 -0.78
CA PHE A 7 8.44 16.92 0.16
C PHE A 7 8.53 18.31 -0.48
N GLU A 8 8.20 18.45 -1.77
CA GLU A 8 8.11 19.75 -2.43
C GLU A 8 6.91 20.54 -1.88
N ASN A 9 7.05 21.87 -1.81
CA ASN A 9 6.02 22.76 -1.30
C ASN A 9 5.19 23.34 -2.45
N ASP A 10 4.50 22.48 -3.19
CA ASP A 10 3.73 22.83 -4.40
C ASP A 10 2.20 22.73 -4.21
N LYS A 11 1.76 22.57 -2.94
CA LYS A 11 0.36 22.45 -2.52
C LYS A 11 -0.40 21.26 -3.13
N LYS A 12 0.31 20.24 -3.64
CA LYS A 12 -0.33 19.00 -4.11
C LYS A 12 -0.74 18.11 -2.93
N ASN A 13 -1.84 17.39 -3.11
CA ASN A 13 -2.31 16.37 -2.17
C ASN A 13 -1.28 15.25 -2.06
N ARG A 14 -0.79 15.01 -0.83
CA ARG A 14 0.19 13.97 -0.50
C ARG A 14 -0.52 12.72 -0.01
N VAL A 15 -0.32 11.61 -0.71
CA VAL A 15 -0.97 10.34 -0.36
C VAL A 15 0.06 9.37 0.19
N MET A 16 -0.27 8.72 1.30
CA MET A 16 0.50 7.60 1.82
C MET A 16 -0.26 6.29 1.62
N ILE A 17 0.36 5.29 1.01
CA ILE A 17 -0.21 3.95 0.85
C ILE A 17 0.57 3.00 1.76
N ILE A 18 -0.16 2.29 2.61
CA ILE A 18 0.40 1.30 3.53
C ILE A 18 -0.04 -0.09 3.05
N SER A 19 0.88 -0.83 2.43
CA SER A 19 0.68 -2.21 1.98
C SER A 19 0.77 -3.23 3.11
N GLN A 20 0.33 -4.45 2.83
CA GLN A 20 0.61 -5.60 3.69
C GLN A 20 2.12 -5.90 3.75
N ASP A 21 2.47 -6.73 4.72
CA ASP A 21 3.77 -7.39 4.90
C ASP A 21 4.40 -7.90 3.58
N SER A 22 5.71 -7.65 3.40
CA SER A 22 6.49 -8.07 2.22
C SER A 22 6.95 -9.53 2.22
N LEU A 23 6.84 -10.25 3.34
CA LEU A 23 6.98 -11.71 3.44
C LEU A 23 5.74 -12.46 2.95
N ALA A 24 4.63 -11.77 2.63
CA ALA A 24 3.45 -12.37 2.05
C ALA A 24 3.77 -12.99 0.67
N LYS A 25 4.01 -14.32 0.67
CA LYS A 25 4.48 -15.11 -0.48
C LYS A 25 3.55 -15.01 -1.70
N ASP A 26 2.27 -14.78 -1.50
CA ASP A 26 1.24 -14.73 -2.55
C ASP A 26 1.01 -13.30 -3.08
N ALA A 27 1.18 -12.31 -2.20
CA ALA A 27 0.86 -10.92 -2.44
C ALA A 27 1.90 -10.17 -3.27
N GLY A 28 3.19 -10.48 -3.09
CA GLY A 28 4.31 -9.65 -3.57
C GLY A 28 4.39 -8.30 -2.83
N SER A 29 5.54 -7.62 -2.90
CA SER A 29 5.71 -6.31 -2.26
C SER A 29 5.26 -5.18 -3.18
N ILE A 30 4.15 -4.52 -2.84
CA ILE A 30 3.69 -3.31 -3.53
C ILE A 30 4.73 -2.19 -3.42
N VAL A 31 5.40 -2.08 -2.26
CA VAL A 31 6.52 -1.14 -2.06
C VAL A 31 7.62 -1.37 -3.07
N PHE A 32 7.99 -2.63 -3.30
CA PHE A 32 9.00 -2.95 -4.29
C PHE A 32 8.56 -2.57 -5.70
N TRP A 33 7.31 -2.91 -6.08
CA TRP A 33 6.74 -2.55 -7.39
C TRP A 33 6.65 -1.04 -7.63
N ALA A 34 6.51 -0.23 -6.59
CA ALA A 34 6.33 1.22 -6.70
C ALA A 34 7.44 1.87 -7.54
N ASN A 35 8.67 1.37 -7.42
CA ASN A 35 9.81 1.88 -8.18
C ASN A 35 9.67 1.67 -9.70
N LEU A 36 8.90 0.66 -10.11
CA LEU A 36 8.74 0.24 -11.51
C LEU A 36 7.56 0.92 -12.21
N PHE A 37 6.60 1.49 -11.48
CA PHE A 37 5.35 2.05 -12.03
C PHE A 37 5.55 3.09 -13.15
N ARG A 38 6.67 3.82 -13.16
CA ARG A 38 6.95 4.83 -14.20
C ARG A 38 7.99 4.38 -15.23
N ILE A 39 8.61 3.22 -15.01
CA ILE A 39 9.70 2.71 -15.85
C ILE A 39 9.13 1.71 -16.86
N ILE A 40 8.32 0.77 -16.38
CA ILE A 40 7.75 -0.29 -17.19
C ILE A 40 6.51 0.25 -17.91
N ARG A 41 6.49 0.18 -19.25
CA ARG A 41 5.39 0.69 -20.08
C ARG A 41 4.63 -0.43 -20.80
N SER A 42 5.19 -1.62 -20.82
CA SER A 42 4.64 -2.77 -21.52
C SER A 42 4.99 -4.06 -20.78
N LYS A 43 4.25 -5.13 -21.09
CA LYS A 43 4.62 -6.49 -20.65
C LYS A 43 6.02 -6.89 -21.13
N TYR A 44 6.41 -6.46 -22.33
CA TYR A 44 7.75 -6.71 -22.85
C TYR A 44 8.86 -6.08 -22.00
N ASP A 45 8.70 -4.81 -21.60
CA ASP A 45 9.66 -4.15 -20.70
C ASP A 45 9.74 -4.84 -19.34
N TYR A 46 8.61 -5.36 -18.86
CA TYR A 46 8.55 -6.11 -17.61
C TYR A 46 9.29 -7.42 -17.69
N ASP A 47 9.00 -8.22 -18.72
CA ASP A 47 9.60 -9.55 -18.90
C ASP A 47 11.14 -9.41 -18.95
N ARG A 48 11.66 -8.43 -19.71
CA ARG A 48 13.10 -8.09 -19.76
C ARG A 48 13.70 -7.69 -18.41
N PHE A 49 12.94 -6.97 -17.57
CA PHE A 49 13.41 -6.60 -16.23
C PHE A 49 13.48 -7.83 -15.31
N THR A 50 12.50 -8.72 -15.40
CA THR A 50 12.41 -9.91 -14.54
C THR A 50 13.29 -11.08 -14.98
N GLU A 51 13.78 -11.09 -16.22
CA GLU A 51 14.78 -12.06 -16.71
C GLU A 51 16.07 -12.07 -15.89
N LEU A 52 16.38 -10.96 -15.20
CA LEU A 52 17.56 -10.83 -14.35
C LEU A 52 17.35 -11.35 -12.90
N LEU A 53 16.15 -11.81 -12.56
CA LEU A 53 15.83 -12.30 -11.22
C LEU A 53 16.05 -13.80 -11.11
N ASP A 54 16.61 -14.24 -9.97
CA ASP A 54 16.77 -15.67 -9.65
C ASP A 54 15.42 -16.43 -9.60
N ASP A 55 14.35 -15.74 -9.18
CA ASP A 55 12.98 -16.24 -9.23
C ASP A 55 12.01 -15.18 -9.79
N PRO A 56 11.65 -15.28 -11.09
CA PRO A 56 10.69 -14.39 -11.71
C PRO A 56 9.29 -14.45 -11.09
N LYS A 57 8.93 -15.54 -10.38
CA LYS A 57 7.59 -15.68 -9.77
C LYS A 57 7.40 -14.81 -8.53
N VAL A 58 8.48 -14.30 -7.95
CA VAL A 58 8.42 -13.31 -6.87
C VAL A 58 7.76 -12.02 -7.36
N PHE A 59 7.88 -11.74 -8.66
CA PHE A 59 7.37 -10.54 -9.31
C PHE A 59 6.59 -10.90 -10.58
N GLU A 60 5.29 -11.16 -10.43
CA GLU A 60 4.41 -11.44 -11.56
C GLU A 60 3.82 -10.16 -12.17
N TYR A 61 3.88 -10.05 -13.51
CA TYR A 61 3.35 -8.90 -14.27
C TYR A 61 1.91 -8.56 -13.91
N ASN A 62 1.04 -9.56 -13.80
CA ASN A 62 -0.39 -9.36 -13.51
C ASN A 62 -0.61 -8.75 -12.12
N LYS A 63 0.25 -9.05 -11.15
CA LYS A 63 0.17 -8.45 -9.81
C LYS A 63 0.60 -6.98 -9.86
N TRP A 64 1.71 -6.69 -10.54
CA TRP A 64 2.18 -5.32 -10.79
C TRP A 64 1.13 -4.49 -11.53
N GLU A 65 0.61 -5.00 -12.66
CA GLU A 65 -0.35 -4.30 -13.52
C GLU A 65 -1.62 -3.97 -12.75
N ARG A 66 -2.13 -4.91 -11.95
CA ARG A 66 -3.32 -4.72 -11.14
C ARG A 66 -3.11 -3.64 -10.07
N ALA A 67 -1.97 -3.67 -9.38
CA ALA A 67 -1.63 -2.67 -8.39
C ALA A 67 -1.51 -1.28 -9.03
N TYR A 68 -0.73 -1.16 -10.10
CA TYR A 68 -0.54 0.08 -10.85
C TYR A 68 -1.86 0.63 -11.40
N SER A 69 -2.63 -0.20 -12.11
CA SER A 69 -3.93 0.19 -12.70
C SER A 69 -4.90 0.70 -11.64
N GLN A 70 -4.91 0.07 -10.46
CA GLN A 70 -5.82 0.51 -9.39
C GLN A 70 -5.38 1.85 -8.80
N ILE A 71 -4.08 2.06 -8.56
CA ILE A 71 -3.55 3.34 -8.07
C ILE A 71 -3.82 4.47 -9.07
N MET A 72 -3.67 4.20 -10.37
CA MET A 72 -3.99 5.18 -11.42
C MET A 72 -5.50 5.46 -11.51
N LYS A 73 -6.37 4.45 -11.32
CA LYS A 73 -7.83 4.65 -11.24
C LYS A 73 -8.25 5.54 -10.08
N TRP A 74 -7.51 5.50 -8.97
CA TRP A 74 -7.70 6.41 -7.84
C TRP A 74 -7.24 7.83 -8.11
N LYS A 75 -6.65 8.12 -9.28
CA LYS A 75 -6.12 9.44 -9.66
C LYS A 75 -5.03 9.95 -8.70
N ILE A 76 -4.30 9.02 -8.07
CA ILE A 76 -3.20 9.37 -7.17
C ILE A 76 -2.02 9.87 -8.01
N ASP A 77 -1.51 11.05 -7.65
CA ASP A 77 -0.26 11.55 -8.21
C ASP A 77 0.93 10.78 -7.63
N LEU A 78 1.54 9.94 -8.46
CA LEU A 78 2.70 9.15 -8.07
C LEU A 78 3.92 10.01 -7.69
N GLU A 79 4.02 11.27 -8.12
CA GLU A 79 5.10 12.17 -7.70
C GLU A 79 4.98 12.59 -6.23
N HIS A 80 3.75 12.63 -5.71
CA HIS A 80 3.38 12.99 -4.34
C HIS A 80 2.82 11.81 -3.54
N CYS A 81 3.18 10.59 -3.93
CA CYS A 81 2.78 9.36 -3.26
C CYS A 81 3.96 8.73 -2.51
N TYR A 82 3.74 8.34 -1.25
CA TYR A 82 4.67 7.55 -0.45
C TYR A 82 4.08 6.17 -0.18
N ILE A 83 4.78 5.10 -0.56
CA ILE A 83 4.29 3.72 -0.42
C ILE A 83 5.22 2.97 0.53
N THR A 84 4.65 2.34 1.55
CA THR A 84 5.42 1.62 2.57
C THR A 84 4.69 0.38 3.06
N ASP A 85 5.40 -0.58 3.65
CA ASP A 85 4.79 -1.79 4.21
C ASP A 85 4.29 -1.52 5.64
N ALA A 86 3.25 -2.24 6.07
CA ALA A 86 2.79 -2.20 7.45
C ALA A 86 3.85 -2.75 8.42
N SER A 87 4.37 -3.95 8.11
CA SER A 87 5.35 -4.66 8.94
C SER A 87 6.70 -4.71 8.25
N LYS A 88 7.76 -4.19 8.88
CA LYS A 88 9.10 -4.10 8.26
C LYS A 88 10.29 -4.23 9.22
N VAL A 89 10.05 -4.26 10.53
CA VAL A 89 11.12 -4.40 11.52
C VAL A 89 11.23 -5.87 11.91
N TYR A 90 12.33 -6.52 11.55
CA TYR A 90 12.61 -7.91 11.94
C TYR A 90 13.01 -8.01 13.41
N TRP A 91 12.80 -9.18 14.01
CA TRP A 91 13.41 -9.49 15.30
C TRP A 91 14.94 -9.57 15.14
N SER A 92 15.66 -8.96 16.06
CA SER A 92 17.13 -8.91 16.06
C SER A 92 17.78 -10.27 16.39
N ASP A 93 17.02 -11.18 17.01
CA ASP A 93 17.48 -12.52 17.37
C ASP A 93 16.80 -13.57 16.48
N LEU A 94 17.60 -14.20 15.61
CA LEU A 94 17.20 -15.30 14.74
C LEU A 94 16.78 -16.55 15.53
N GLN A 95 17.18 -16.67 16.81
CA GLN A 95 16.96 -17.89 17.59
C GLN A 95 15.55 -18.00 18.17
N ASN A 96 14.80 -16.89 18.32
CA ASN A 96 13.54 -16.93 19.08
C ASN A 96 12.28 -16.44 18.37
N ARG A 97 12.36 -15.68 17.25
CA ARG A 97 11.14 -15.20 16.56
C ARG A 97 11.35 -15.02 15.05
N LYS A 98 10.88 -15.99 14.25
CA LYS A 98 10.72 -15.79 12.80
C LYS A 98 9.67 -14.69 12.55
N GLY A 99 9.97 -13.76 11.65
CA GLY A 99 9.04 -12.73 11.19
C GLY A 99 9.28 -11.34 11.79
N PHE A 100 8.23 -10.51 11.79
CA PHE A 100 8.32 -9.10 12.17
C PHE A 100 8.04 -8.86 13.66
N ASN A 101 8.79 -7.93 14.25
CA ASN A 101 8.43 -7.27 15.48
C ASN A 101 7.33 -6.25 15.17
N LYS A 102 6.07 -6.63 15.39
CA LYS A 102 4.89 -5.80 15.09
C LYS A 102 4.89 -4.50 15.91
N GLU A 103 5.31 -4.55 17.17
CA GLU A 103 5.37 -3.36 18.02
C GLU A 103 6.41 -2.34 17.52
N ALA A 104 7.60 -2.82 17.16
CA ALA A 104 8.63 -1.97 16.57
C ALA A 104 8.24 -1.46 15.17
N SER A 105 7.56 -2.30 14.37
CA SER A 105 7.03 -1.90 13.06
C SER A 105 5.95 -0.82 13.20
N LYS A 106 5.05 -0.95 14.16
CA LYS A 106 4.04 0.08 14.48
C LYS A 106 4.70 1.41 14.84
N ARG A 107 5.67 1.40 15.76
CA ARG A 107 6.41 2.62 16.14
C ARG A 107 7.11 3.27 14.96
N LEU A 108 7.71 2.47 14.09
CA LEU A 108 8.36 2.97 12.88
C LEU A 108 7.34 3.61 11.93
N LEU A 109 6.22 2.93 11.69
CA LEU A 109 5.15 3.40 10.81
C LEU A 109 4.50 4.70 11.34
N GLU A 110 4.30 4.82 12.65
CA GLU A 110 3.80 6.05 13.27
C GLU A 110 4.78 7.22 13.10
N ARG A 111 6.09 6.96 13.16
CA ARG A 111 7.13 7.96 12.88
C ARG A 111 7.18 8.35 11.41
N GLU A 112 7.00 7.38 10.50
CA GLU A 112 6.88 7.66 9.06
C GLU A 112 5.67 8.57 8.81
N ILE A 113 4.51 8.29 9.41
CA ILE A 113 3.32 9.16 9.30
C ILE A 113 3.60 10.57 9.83
N ASP A 114 4.27 10.70 10.99
CA ASP A 114 4.63 12.01 11.56
C ASP A 114 5.60 12.81 10.68
N PHE A 115 6.53 12.10 10.03
CA PHE A 115 7.51 12.70 9.15
C PHE A 115 6.89 13.10 7.80
N CYS A 116 6.12 12.20 7.20
CA CYS A 116 5.51 12.39 5.88
C CYS A 116 4.36 13.42 5.91
N LYS A 117 3.58 13.46 6.99
CA LYS A 117 2.38 14.31 7.13
C LYS A 117 1.46 14.23 5.89
N PRO A 118 0.98 13.02 5.52
CA PRO A 118 0.11 12.86 4.37
C PRO A 118 -1.25 13.55 4.58
N ASP A 119 -1.88 13.96 3.48
CA ASP A 119 -3.26 14.47 3.46
C ASP A 119 -4.30 13.34 3.47
N LEU A 120 -3.88 12.14 3.05
CA LEU A 120 -4.67 10.91 3.02
C LEU A 120 -3.77 9.69 3.23
N ILE A 121 -4.22 8.74 4.06
CA ILE A 121 -3.61 7.43 4.20
C ILE A 121 -4.53 6.36 3.62
N ILE A 122 -3.98 5.46 2.79
CA ILE A 122 -4.70 4.30 2.24
C ILE A 122 -4.13 3.05 2.88
N LEU A 123 -4.96 2.33 3.62
CA LEU A 123 -4.63 1.08 4.30
C LEU A 123 -5.05 -0.08 3.38
N LEU A 124 -4.09 -0.79 2.79
CA LEU A 124 -4.38 -1.93 1.93
C LEU A 124 -4.50 -3.21 2.75
N GLY A 125 -5.73 -3.72 2.90
CA GLY A 125 -6.05 -4.96 3.60
C GLY A 125 -6.10 -4.84 5.13
N ALA A 126 -6.23 -6.00 5.77
CA ALA A 126 -6.48 -6.09 7.21
C ALA A 126 -5.25 -5.79 8.07
N GLU A 127 -4.05 -6.07 7.57
CA GLU A 127 -2.84 -6.01 8.39
C GLU A 127 -2.46 -4.58 8.77
N SER A 128 -2.49 -3.65 7.82
CA SER A 128 -2.20 -2.24 8.06
C SER A 128 -3.22 -1.61 9.01
N LEU A 129 -4.50 -1.97 8.87
CA LEU A 129 -5.58 -1.58 9.79
C LEU A 129 -5.34 -2.12 11.20
N ASN A 130 -5.08 -3.42 11.35
CA ASN A 130 -4.90 -4.06 12.64
C ASN A 130 -3.67 -3.49 13.37
N LEU A 131 -2.56 -3.31 12.65
CA LEU A 131 -1.32 -2.81 13.23
C LEU A 131 -1.48 -1.40 13.83
N LEU A 132 -2.12 -0.49 13.09
CA LEU A 132 -2.27 0.90 13.52
C LEU A 132 -3.42 1.07 14.53
N PHE A 133 -4.57 0.46 14.26
CA PHE A 133 -5.82 0.75 14.99
C PHE A 133 -6.30 -0.38 15.90
N GLY A 134 -5.80 -1.61 15.75
CA GLY A 134 -6.31 -2.77 16.49
C GLY A 134 -7.74 -3.17 16.12
N LEU A 135 -8.25 -2.68 14.99
CA LEU A 135 -9.62 -2.92 14.53
C LEU A 135 -9.72 -4.16 13.64
N GLU A 136 -10.91 -4.77 13.61
CA GLU A 136 -11.20 -5.83 12.65
C GLU A 136 -11.60 -5.26 11.28
N TYR A 137 -11.04 -5.87 10.23
CA TYR A 137 -11.26 -5.43 8.85
C TYR A 137 -12.73 -5.42 8.42
N LYS A 138 -13.52 -6.42 8.87
CA LYS A 138 -14.94 -6.54 8.55
C LYS A 138 -15.77 -5.36 9.10
N ASP A 139 -15.31 -4.75 10.18
CA ASP A 139 -16.03 -3.67 10.88
C ASP A 139 -15.78 -2.30 10.25
N VAL A 140 -14.89 -2.20 9.28
CA VAL A 140 -14.46 -0.90 8.71
C VAL A 140 -14.61 -0.87 7.19
N VAL A 141 -14.19 -1.92 6.47
CA VAL A 141 -14.02 -1.87 5.01
C VAL A 141 -15.33 -1.59 4.23
N GLU A 142 -16.50 -1.91 4.78
CA GLU A 142 -17.79 -1.68 4.12
C GLU A 142 -18.55 -0.46 4.67
N LYS A 143 -17.99 0.28 5.65
CA LYS A 143 -18.68 1.44 6.25
C LYS A 143 -18.74 2.66 5.31
N GLY A 144 -17.76 2.81 4.41
CA GLY A 144 -17.71 3.98 3.54
C GLY A 144 -17.43 5.28 4.30
N GLU A 145 -16.64 5.19 5.36
CA GLU A 145 -16.26 6.32 6.21
C GLU A 145 -14.74 6.41 6.33
N TYR A 146 -14.24 7.63 6.57
CA TYR A 146 -12.86 7.83 6.98
C TYR A 146 -12.69 7.41 8.44
N ILE A 147 -11.60 6.69 8.72
CA ILE A 147 -11.05 6.62 10.08
C ILE A 147 -9.89 7.61 10.21
N PHE A 148 -9.47 7.94 11.42
CA PHE A 148 -8.49 9.02 11.62
C PHE A 148 -7.34 8.57 12.50
N ILE A 149 -6.11 8.90 12.09
CA ILE A 149 -4.92 8.81 12.91
C ILE A 149 -4.26 10.19 12.98
N LYS A 150 -4.12 10.73 14.19
CA LYS A 150 -3.50 12.07 14.40
C LYS A 150 -4.16 13.17 13.54
N GLY A 151 -5.48 13.10 13.35
CA GLY A 151 -6.24 14.04 12.52
C GLY A 151 -6.14 13.80 11.00
N ILE A 152 -5.35 12.84 10.54
CA ILE A 152 -5.21 12.50 9.12
C ILE A 152 -6.28 11.47 8.74
N PRO A 153 -7.08 11.73 7.69
CA PRO A 153 -8.08 10.78 7.20
C PRO A 153 -7.41 9.55 6.59
N CYS A 154 -7.98 8.39 6.89
CA CYS A 154 -7.54 7.08 6.43
C CYS A 154 -8.69 6.33 5.76
N VAL A 155 -8.41 5.67 4.64
CA VAL A 155 -9.35 4.79 3.94
C VAL A 155 -8.84 3.36 3.97
N VAL A 156 -9.69 2.43 4.41
CA VAL A 156 -9.41 0.99 4.32
C VAL A 156 -9.88 0.48 2.97
N SER A 157 -8.96 -0.10 2.20
CA SER A 157 -9.22 -0.69 0.89
C SER A 157 -8.89 -2.18 0.91
N PRO A 158 -9.60 -3.04 0.18
CA PRO A 158 -9.16 -4.42 0.02
C PRO A 158 -7.79 -4.49 -0.63
N PHE A 159 -7.05 -5.53 -0.27
CA PHE A 159 -5.75 -5.75 -0.85
C PHE A 159 -5.89 -6.13 -2.32
N ILE A 160 -5.15 -5.43 -3.18
CA ILE A 160 -5.37 -5.41 -4.62
C ILE A 160 -4.68 -6.56 -5.35
N THR A 161 -3.72 -7.24 -4.72
CA THR A 161 -2.99 -8.41 -5.27
C THR A 161 -3.14 -9.65 -4.37
N GLY A 162 -2.37 -10.72 -4.63
CA GLY A 162 -2.41 -11.97 -3.85
C GLY A 162 -3.80 -12.57 -3.73
N GLN A 163 -4.14 -13.16 -2.59
CA GLN A 163 -5.52 -13.63 -2.32
C GLN A 163 -6.51 -12.49 -1.97
N GLY A 164 -6.08 -11.23 -1.93
CA GLY A 164 -6.97 -10.12 -1.60
C GLY A 164 -8.09 -9.92 -2.63
N HIS A 165 -7.75 -10.00 -3.92
CA HIS A 165 -8.70 -9.82 -5.02
C HIS A 165 -9.72 -10.97 -5.19
N THR A 166 -9.48 -12.11 -4.56
CA THR A 166 -10.37 -13.28 -4.62
C THR A 166 -11.37 -13.31 -3.45
N GLN A 167 -11.27 -12.37 -2.50
CA GLN A 167 -12.15 -12.31 -1.34
C GLN A 167 -13.61 -12.01 -1.72
N LYS A 168 -14.55 -12.54 -0.92
CA LYS A 168 -15.98 -12.21 -1.04
C LYS A 168 -16.18 -10.69 -0.94
N ASN A 169 -17.07 -10.16 -1.78
CA ASN A 169 -17.40 -8.74 -1.88
C ASN A 169 -16.20 -7.83 -2.25
N TYR A 170 -15.11 -8.37 -2.82
CA TYR A 170 -13.94 -7.58 -3.22
C TYR A 170 -14.30 -6.33 -4.03
N HIS A 171 -15.07 -6.48 -5.11
CA HIS A 171 -15.44 -5.36 -5.97
C HIS A 171 -16.28 -4.29 -5.24
N LYS A 172 -17.26 -4.71 -4.42
CA LYS A 172 -18.06 -3.79 -3.61
C LYS A 172 -17.17 -3.00 -2.64
N ARG A 173 -16.28 -3.68 -1.92
CA ARG A 173 -15.35 -3.05 -0.96
C ARG A 173 -14.39 -2.09 -1.65
N LEU A 174 -13.86 -2.50 -2.80
CA LEU A 174 -12.97 -1.68 -3.60
C LEU A 174 -13.68 -0.44 -4.13
N GLU A 175 -14.94 -0.56 -4.57
CA GLU A 175 -15.74 0.57 -5.04
C GLU A 175 -15.99 1.59 -3.94
N ILE A 176 -16.38 1.13 -2.74
CA ILE A 176 -16.58 1.98 -1.56
C ILE A 176 -15.31 2.75 -1.21
N ALA A 177 -14.17 2.04 -1.09
CA ALA A 177 -12.88 2.67 -0.82
C ALA A 177 -12.47 3.64 -1.93
N SER A 178 -12.69 3.26 -3.21
CA SER A 178 -12.32 4.09 -4.36
C SER A 178 -13.08 5.41 -4.38
N LYS A 179 -14.36 5.43 -3.99
CA LYS A 179 -15.16 6.66 -3.92
C LYS A 179 -14.54 7.67 -2.95
N LEU A 180 -14.23 7.23 -1.72
CA LEU A 180 -13.58 8.07 -0.71
C LEU A 180 -12.20 8.56 -1.16
N ILE A 181 -11.38 7.65 -1.71
CA ILE A 181 -10.02 8.01 -2.17
C ILE A 181 -10.10 9.06 -3.26
N ILE A 182 -10.93 8.84 -4.29
CA ILE A 182 -11.07 9.76 -5.43
C ILE A 182 -11.58 11.12 -4.95
N GLU A 183 -12.65 11.14 -4.13
CA GLU A 183 -13.18 12.37 -3.55
C GLU A 183 -12.10 13.17 -2.82
N LYS A 184 -11.29 12.50 -2.00
CA LYS A 184 -10.24 13.16 -1.22
C LYS A 184 -9.08 13.68 -2.07
N VAL A 185 -8.69 12.99 -3.14
CA VAL A 185 -7.54 13.41 -3.96
C VAL A 185 -7.89 14.43 -5.04
N THR A 186 -9.17 14.51 -5.46
CA THR A 186 -9.61 15.46 -6.49
C THR A 186 -10.18 16.76 -5.95
N ASN A 187 -10.51 16.82 -4.66
CA ASN A 187 -10.90 18.05 -3.95
C ASN A 187 -9.68 18.74 -3.34
#